data_AF-A0A2G9GT90-F1
#
_entry.id   AF-A0A2G9GT90-F1
#
_cell.length_a   1.000
_cell.length_b   1.000
_cell.length_c   1.000
_cell.angle_alpha   90.00
_cell.angle_beta   90.00
_cell.angle_gamma   90.00
#
_symmetry.space_group_name_H-M   'P 1'
#
loop_
_entity.id
_entity.type
_entity.pdbx_description
1 polymer ?
#
loop_
_entity_poly.entity_id
_entity_poly.type
_entity_poly.pdbx_seq_one_letter_code
_entity_poly.pdbx_strand_id
1 'polypeptide(L)' 'MIQGDLLELYRNILFTFHVETKGGVDYITWTMEYQLLNADNPHPIYLLKFVIESIKDFEAHIYG' A
#
# COMPACT_ATOMS: atom_id res chain seq x y z
N MET A 1 20.23 5.84 -5.84
CA MET A 1 19.24 5.06 -6.60
C MET A 1 18.39 4.32 -5.60
N ILE A 2 17.06 4.38 -5.73
CA ILE A 2 16.18 3.52 -4.93
C ILE A 2 16.35 2.08 -5.46
N GLN A 3 16.57 1.12 -4.57
CA GLN A 3 16.73 -0.30 -4.86
C GLN A 3 15.78 -1.10 -3.96
N GLY A 4 15.40 -2.30 -4.38
CA GLY A 4 14.59 -3.23 -3.58
C GLY A 4 13.77 -4.19 -4.44
N ASP A 5 13.27 -5.25 -3.79
CA ASP A 5 12.57 -6.37 -4.44
C ASP A 5 11.37 -5.94 -5.29
N LEU A 6 10.70 -4.84 -4.93
CA LEU A 6 9.60 -4.29 -5.71
C LEU A 6 10.02 -3.82 -7.11
N LEU A 7 11.26 -3.36 -7.28
CA LEU A 7 11.77 -2.90 -8.58
C LEU A 7 12.14 -4.06 -9.52
N GLU A 8 12.23 -5.29 -8.99
CA GLU A 8 12.34 -6.51 -9.82
C GLU A 8 10.99 -6.89 -10.43
N LEU A 9 9.89 -6.46 -9.81
CA LEU A 9 8.52 -6.81 -10.19
C LEU A 9 7.82 -5.70 -10.98
N TYR A 10 8.09 -4.45 -10.63
CA TYR A 10 7.40 -3.27 -11.17
C TYR A 10 8.41 -2.30 -11.77
N ARG A 11 8.18 -1.89 -13.03
CA ARG A 11 8.94 -0.83 -13.67
C ARG A 11 8.81 0.48 -12.90
N ASN A 12 7.57 0.80 -12.56
CA ASN A 12 7.19 1.95 -11.75
C ASN A 12 6.17 1.49 -10.72
N ILE A 13 6.28 1.98 -9.48
CA ILE A 13 5.27 1.81 -8.45
C ILE A 13 5.22 3.08 -7.60
N LEU A 14 4.01 3.57 -7.35
CA LEU A 14 3.73 4.74 -6.53
C LEU A 14 2.65 4.39 -5.51
N PHE A 15 2.96 4.67 -4.24
CA PHE A 15 2.02 4.53 -3.14
C PHE A 15 1.58 5.92 -2.70
N THR A 16 0.27 6.13 -2.75
CA THR A 16 -0.35 7.35 -2.23
C THR A 16 -1.30 6.95 -1.12
N PHE A 17 -1.21 7.62 0.01
CA PHE A 17 -2.21 7.50 1.08
C PHE A 17 -2.88 8.85 1.29
N HIS A 18 -4.18 8.82 1.50
CA HIS A 18 -4.98 9.98 1.82
C HIS A 18 -5.79 9.67 3.08
N VAL A 19 -5.77 10.60 4.03
CA VAL A 19 -6.55 10.51 5.26
C VAL A 19 -7.58 11.63 5.24
N GLU A 20 -8.84 11.27 5.40
CA GLU A 20 -9.96 12.19 5.49
C GLU A 20 -10.70 11.98 6.82
N THR A 21 -10.78 13.00 7.67
CA THR A 21 -11.52 12.93 8.93
C THR A 21 -12.93 13.46 8.74
N LYS A 22 -13.94 12.61 8.97
CA LYS A 22 -15.36 12.96 8.91
C LYS A 22 -16.09 12.52 10.17
N GLY A 23 -16.69 13.47 10.88
CA GLY A 23 -17.48 13.17 12.08
C GLY A 23 -16.69 12.50 13.20
N GLY A 24 -15.38 12.79 13.30
CA GLY A 24 -14.48 12.17 14.29
C GLY A 24 -13.98 10.77 13.93
N VAL A 25 -14.29 10.29 12.72
CA VAL A 25 -13.75 9.04 12.16
C VAL A 25 -12.76 9.37 11.05
N ASP A 26 -11.58 8.76 11.11
CA ASP A 26 -10.56 8.86 10.08
C ASP A 26 -10.77 7.79 9.00
N TYR A 27 -10.87 8.22 7.75
CA TYR A 27 -10.97 7.36 6.58
C TYR A 27 -9.65 7.36 5.84
N ILE A 28 -9.00 6.20 5.79
CA ILE A 28 -7.70 6.04 5.14
C ILE A 28 -7.90 5.37 3.79
N THR A 29 -7.49 6.06 2.72
CA THR A 29 -7.50 5.54 1.34
C THR A 29 -6.07 5.31 0.87
N TRP A 30 -5.76 4.07 0.49
CA TRP A 30 -4.48 3.71 -0.13
C TRP A 30 -4.67 3.45 -1.61
N THR A 31 -3.85 4.11 -2.42
CA THR A 31 -3.81 3.97 -3.86
C THR A 31 -2.43 3.47 -4.28
N MET A 32 -2.41 2.40 -5.07
CA MET A 32 -1.20 1.84 -5.66
C MET A 32 -1.29 1.99 -7.17
N GLU A 33 -0.46 2.86 -7.73
CA GLU A 33 -0.31 3.03 -9.17
C GLU A 33 0.96 2.29 -9.60
N TYR A 34 0.84 1.38 -10.55
CA TYR A 34 1.96 0.50 -10.91
C TYR A 34 1.99 0.17 -12.39
N GLN A 35 3.20 -0.14 -12.85
CA GLN A 35 3.45 -0.72 -14.16
C GLN A 35 4.28 -1.98 -13.97
N LEU A 36 3.73 -3.13 -14.39
CA LEU A 36 4.44 -4.40 -14.36
C LEU A 36 5.71 -4.33 -15.22
N LEU A 37 6.78 -4.96 -14.75
CA LEU A 37 8.01 -5.08 -15.53
C LEU A 37 7.82 -6.07 -16.69
N ASN A 38 7.16 -7.21 -16.40
CA ASN A 38 6.74 -8.23 -17.36
C ASN A 38 5.25 -8.54 -17.16
N ALA A 39 4.53 -8.93 -18.22
CA ALA A 39 3.10 -9.23 -18.14
C ALA A 39 2.75 -10.37 -17.17
N ASP A 40 3.69 -11.29 -16.93
CA ASP A 40 3.51 -12.44 -16.04
C ASP A 40 3.78 -12.10 -14.56
N ASN A 41 4.27 -10.89 -14.26
CA ASN A 41 4.53 -10.48 -12.89
C ASN A 41 3.20 -10.28 -12.12
N PRO A 42 3.17 -10.58 -10.81
CA PRO A 42 1.96 -10.48 -10.03
C PRO A 42 1.50 -9.02 -9.86
N HIS A 43 0.20 -8.81 -9.98
CA HIS A 43 -0.43 -7.56 -9.52
C HIS A 43 -0.22 -7.39 -8.01
N PRO A 44 -0.06 -6.15 -7.49
CA PRO A 44 0.30 -5.89 -6.10
C PRO A 44 -0.86 -6.09 -5.10
N ILE A 45 -1.79 -7.02 -5.37
CA ILE A 45 -2.96 -7.28 -4.52
C ILE A 45 -2.55 -7.81 -3.14
N TYR A 46 -1.55 -8.70 -3.09
CA TYR A 46 -1.00 -9.19 -1.82
C TYR A 46 -0.29 -8.08 -1.03
N LEU A 47 0.39 -7.17 -1.73
CA LEU A 47 1.03 -6.02 -1.09
C LEU A 47 -0.02 -5.05 -0.52
N LEU A 48 -1.11 -4.81 -1.26
CA LEU A 48 -2.24 -4.02 -0.76
C LEU A 48 -2.86 -4.65 0.49
N LYS A 49 -3.07 -5.98 0.49
CA LYS A 49 -3.56 -6.70 1.66
C LYS A 49 -2.61 -6.55 2.86
N PHE A 50 -1.31 -6.71 2.64
CA PHE A 50 -0.29 -6.53 3.68
C PHE A 50 -0.33 -5.13 4.30
N VAL A 51 -0.49 -4.07 3.49
CA VAL A 51 -0.63 -2.69 3.98
C VAL A 51 -1.86 -2.56 4.88
N ILE A 52 -3.01 -3.10 4.44
CA ILE A 52 -4.25 -3.04 5.22
C ILE A 52 -4.12 -3.79 6.55
N GLU A 53 -3.51 -4.98 6.55
CA GLU A 53 -3.29 -5.77 7.77
C GLU A 53 -2.33 -5.07 8.73
N SER A 54 -1.24 -4.51 8.21
CA SER A 54 -0.28 -3.74 9.01
C SER A 54 -0.94 -2.55 9.70
N ILE A 55 -1.82 -1.83 9.00
CA ILE A 55 -2.53 -0.67 9.58
C ILE A 55 -3.44 -1.10 10.73
N LYS A 56 -4.16 -2.21 10.58
CA LYS A 56 -5.00 -2.75 11.68
C LYS A 56 -4.16 -3.10 12.90
N ASP A 57 -2.99 -3.69 12.68
CA ASP A 57 -2.05 -4.03 13.76
C ASP A 57 -1.50 -2.76 14.44
N PHE A 58 -1.16 -1.71 13.66
CA PHE A 58 -0.76 -0.42 14.19
C PHE A 58 -1.87 0.26 14.99
N GLU A 59 -3.10 0.27 14.48
CA GLU A 59 -4.26 0.82 15.18
C GLU A 59 -4.49 0.08 16.52
N ALA A 60 -4.44 -1.25 16.50
CA ALA A 60 -4.53 -2.06 17.71
C ALA A 60 -3.39 -1.81 18.69
N HIS A 61 -2.18 -1.51 18.22
CA HIS A 61 -1.05 -1.19 19.09
C HIS A 61 -1.14 0.22 19.72
N ILE A 62 -1.64 1.20 18.97
CA ILE A 62 -1.73 2.60 19.42
C ILE A 62 -2.97 2.84 20.29
N TYR A 63 -4.10 2.24 19.94
CA TYR A 63 -5.40 2.49 20.56
C TYR A 63 -5.96 1.30 21.36
N GLY A 64 -5.32 0.12 21.30
CA GLY A 64 -5.72 -1.08 22.03
C GLY A 64 -5.23 -1.14 23.47
#